data_AF-A0A3S0XZP8-F1
#
_entry.id   AF-A0A3S0XZP8-F1
#
_cell.length_a   1.000
_cell.length_b   1.000
_cell.length_c   1.000
_cell.angle_alpha   90.00
_cell.angle_beta   90.00
_cell.angle_gamma   90.00
#
_symmetry.space_group_name_H-M   'P 1'
#
loop_
_entity.id
_entity.type
_entity.pdbx_description
1 polymer ?
#
loop_
_entity_poly.entity_id
_entity_poly.type
_entity_poly.pdbx_seq_one_letter_code
_entity_poly.pdbx_strand_id
1 'polypeptide(L)'
;MSHFSTLRTKITDAEILKQSLRDLGITVKTEADVRGYNGQRVRSDIVAVLEGEYDLGWSRNSDGSFDLIADLWGVAKKHNQTELINSINQKYAVNKTLTEVKQRGLQNANVKLVLQ
;
A
#
# COMPACT_ATOMS: atom_id res chain seq x y z
N MET A 1 5.34 -15.81 19.66
CA MET A 1 5.04 -14.37 19.52
C MET A 1 4.83 -14.06 18.04
N SER A 2 3.95 -13.12 17.73
CA SER A 2 3.74 -12.67 16.35
C SER A 2 4.69 -11.52 16.03
N HIS A 3 5.32 -11.54 14.86
CA HIS A 3 6.23 -10.48 14.38
C HIS A 3 5.49 -9.38 13.59
N PHE A 4 4.17 -9.48 13.51
CA PHE A 4 3.37 -8.49 12.80
C PHE A 4 3.44 -7.15 13.52
N SER A 5 3.79 -6.13 12.74
CA SER A 5 3.72 -4.72 13.11
C SER A 5 2.51 -4.10 12.45
N THR A 6 1.89 -3.15 13.15
CA THR A 6 0.82 -2.31 12.61
C THR A 6 1.31 -0.86 12.58
N LEU A 7 1.22 -0.22 11.42
CA LEU A 7 1.65 1.17 11.20
C LEU A 7 0.46 1.99 10.69
N ARG A 8 0.13 3.08 11.39
CA ARG A 8 -0.90 4.03 10.93
C ARG A 8 -0.44 4.70 9.64
N THR A 9 -1.30 4.73 8.62
CA THR A 9 -1.01 5.41 7.35
C THR A 9 -1.95 6.59 7.11
N LYS A 10 -1.64 7.41 6.09
CA LYS A 10 -2.53 8.47 5.57
C LYS A 10 -3.40 7.98 4.40
N ILE A 11 -3.36 6.68 4.09
CA ILE A 11 -4.15 6.09 3.01
C ILE A 11 -5.60 6.00 3.46
N THR A 12 -6.51 6.42 2.59
CA THR A 12 -7.96 6.51 2.87
C THR A 12 -8.80 6.00 1.69
N ASP A 13 -8.22 5.92 0.50
CA ASP A 13 -8.90 5.47 -0.71
C ASP A 13 -8.37 4.10 -1.16
N ALA A 14 -9.26 3.11 -1.14
CA ALA A 14 -8.94 1.73 -1.49
C ALA A 14 -8.63 1.56 -2.98
N GLU A 15 -9.36 2.23 -3.87
CA GLU A 15 -9.17 2.07 -5.32
C GLU A 15 -7.86 2.70 -5.76
N ILE A 16 -7.54 3.88 -5.22
CA ILE A 16 -6.25 4.52 -5.48
C ILE A 16 -5.11 3.65 -4.97
N LEU A 17 -5.21 3.07 -3.75
CA LEU A 17 -4.19 2.17 -3.22
C LEU A 17 -3.99 0.94 -4.13
N LYS A 18 -5.07 0.26 -4.50
CA LYS A 18 -5.00 -0.91 -5.39
C LYS A 18 -4.37 -0.54 -6.74
N GLN A 19 -4.73 0.61 -7.31
CA GLN A 19 -4.13 1.08 -8.55
C GLN A 19 -2.65 1.39 -8.39
N SER A 20 -2.26 2.08 -7.32
CA SER A 20 -0.86 2.42 -7.04
C SER A 20 0.03 1.19 -6.87
N LEU A 21 -0.48 0.14 -6.20
CA LEU A 21 0.23 -1.13 -6.10
C LEU A 21 0.42 -1.79 -7.48
N ARG A 22 -0.64 -1.85 -8.30
CA ARG A 22 -0.56 -2.42 -9.65
C ARG A 22 0.38 -1.64 -10.56
N ASP A 23 0.39 -0.31 -10.47
CA ASP A 23 1.28 0.54 -11.25
C ASP A 23 2.77 0.32 -10.87
N LEU A 24 3.04 -0.15 -9.66
CA LEU A 24 4.37 -0.57 -9.21
C LEU A 24 4.69 -2.02 -9.59
N GLY A 25 3.82 -2.70 -10.34
CA GLY A 25 3.97 -4.10 -10.72
C GLY A 25 3.65 -5.10 -9.59
N ILE A 26 3.05 -4.64 -8.50
CA ILE A 26 2.75 -5.47 -7.34
C ILE A 26 1.39 -6.14 -7.53
N THR A 27 1.34 -7.46 -7.30
CA THR A 27 0.09 -8.21 -7.34
C THR A 27 -0.78 -7.85 -6.13
N VAL A 28 -2.07 -7.60 -6.38
CA VAL A 28 -3.02 -7.18 -5.34
C VAL A 28 -4.11 -8.23 -5.16
N LYS A 29 -4.36 -8.62 -3.92
CA LYS A 29 -5.54 -9.37 -3.49
C LYS A 29 -6.39 -8.50 -2.57
N THR A 30 -7.68 -8.77 -2.52
CA THR A 30 -8.62 -8.13 -1.60
C THR A 30 -9.21 -9.16 -0.67
N GLU A 31 -9.54 -8.76 0.55
CA GLU A 31 -10.15 -9.66 1.53
C GLU A 31 -9.35 -10.96 1.63
N ALA A 32 -8.07 -10.82 1.96
CA ALA A 32 -7.08 -11.90 1.89
C ALA A 32 -6.15 -11.89 3.10
N ASP A 33 -5.38 -12.96 3.23
CA ASP A 33 -4.45 -13.14 4.34
C ASP A 33 -3.06 -12.62 3.96
N VAL A 34 -2.50 -11.76 4.81
CA VAL A 34 -1.10 -11.32 4.78
C VAL A 34 -0.22 -12.44 5.31
N ARG A 35 0.75 -12.90 4.50
CA ARG A 35 1.71 -13.93 4.92
C ARG A 35 2.80 -13.34 5.82
N GLY A 36 3.14 -14.07 6.90
CA GLY A 36 4.15 -13.70 7.88
C GLY A 36 4.99 -14.88 8.39
N TYR A 37 5.83 -14.66 9.40
CA TYR A 37 6.76 -15.67 9.91
C TYR A 37 6.08 -16.97 10.35
N ASN A 38 6.72 -18.10 10.03
CA ASN A 38 6.28 -19.44 10.42
C ASN A 38 4.83 -19.78 10.03
N GLY A 39 4.40 -19.33 8.84
CA GLY A 39 3.05 -19.58 8.32
C GLY A 39 1.95 -18.77 9.00
N GLN A 40 2.30 -17.78 9.84
CA GLN A 40 1.33 -16.86 10.41
C GLN A 40 0.62 -16.08 9.30
N ARG A 41 -0.67 -15.84 9.53
CA ARG A 41 -1.55 -15.14 8.60
C ARG A 41 -2.40 -14.13 9.35
N VAL A 42 -2.52 -12.93 8.81
CA VAL A 42 -3.40 -11.88 9.34
C VAL A 42 -4.32 -11.41 8.23
N ARG A 43 -5.62 -11.34 8.52
CA ARG A 43 -6.63 -10.89 7.56
C ARG A 43 -6.51 -9.39 7.30
N SER A 44 -6.55 -8.98 6.03
CA SER A 44 -6.59 -7.57 5.62
C SER A 44 -7.50 -7.33 4.42
N ASP A 45 -8.04 -6.11 4.34
CA ASP A 45 -8.92 -5.67 3.25
C ASP A 45 -8.20 -5.66 1.90
N ILE A 46 -6.92 -5.25 1.89
CA ILE A 46 -6.06 -5.20 0.70
C ILE A 46 -4.72 -5.84 1.04
N VAL A 47 -4.23 -6.74 0.19
CA VAL A 47 -2.94 -7.41 0.34
C VAL A 47 -2.10 -7.21 -0.90
N ALA A 48 -0.92 -6.62 -0.73
CA ALA A 48 0.16 -6.61 -1.71
C ALA A 48 0.96 -7.90 -1.58
N VAL A 49 0.86 -8.76 -2.60
CA VAL A 49 1.58 -10.02 -2.65
C VAL A 49 3.00 -9.75 -3.14
N LEU A 50 3.98 -9.98 -2.27
CA LEU A 50 5.38 -9.79 -2.60
C LEU A 50 6.05 -11.10 -2.99
N GLU A 51 7.21 -10.99 -3.63
CA GLU A 51 8.07 -12.14 -3.86
C GLU A 51 8.60 -12.69 -2.52
N GLY A 52 8.51 -14.01 -2.35
CA GLY A 52 8.84 -14.70 -1.10
C GLY A 52 7.61 -15.02 -0.25
N GLU A 53 7.83 -15.13 1.05
CA GLU A 53 6.87 -15.67 2.03
C GLU A 53 6.18 -14.60 2.89
N TYR A 54 6.39 -13.32 2.57
CA TYR A 54 5.93 -12.20 3.36
C TYR A 54 5.18 -11.19 2.49
N ASP A 55 4.08 -10.65 2.99
CA ASP A 55 3.24 -9.69 2.27
C ASP A 55 3.06 -8.39 3.07
N LEU A 56 2.49 -7.37 2.41
CA LEU A 56 1.97 -6.18 3.09
C LEU A 56 0.45 -6.17 3.02
N GLY A 57 -0.21 -5.89 4.14
CA GLY A 57 -1.66 -5.73 4.22
C GLY A 57 -2.07 -4.32 4.60
N TRP A 58 -3.25 -3.92 4.18
CA TRP A 58 -3.92 -2.71 4.65
C TRP A 58 -5.28 -3.10 5.19
N SER A 59 -5.52 -2.76 6.46
CA SER A 59 -6.81 -2.97 7.12
C SER A 59 -7.52 -1.65 7.35
N ARG A 60 -8.80 -1.59 6.98
CA ARG A 60 -9.60 -0.37 7.08
C ARG A 60 -9.96 -0.09 8.55
N ASN A 61 -9.68 1.11 9.00
CA ASN A 61 -10.08 1.64 10.29
C ASN A 61 -11.50 2.21 10.24
N SER A 62 -12.12 2.37 11.41
CA SER A 62 -13.46 2.97 11.54
C SER A 62 -13.55 4.43 11.07
N ASP A 63 -12.43 5.15 11.07
CA ASP A 63 -12.31 6.53 10.57
C ASP A 63 -12.12 6.60 9.03
N GLY A 64 -12.12 5.45 8.35
CA GLY A 64 -11.93 5.33 6.91
C GLY A 64 -10.47 5.33 6.45
N SER A 65 -9.51 5.54 7.35
CA SER A 65 -8.07 5.36 7.06
C SER A 65 -7.69 3.88 7.01
N PHE A 66 -6.48 3.59 6.54
CA PHE A 66 -5.92 2.23 6.54
C PHE A 66 -4.68 2.14 7.44
N ASP A 67 -4.61 1.06 8.22
CA ASP A 67 -3.39 0.65 8.90
C ASP A 67 -2.63 -0.37 8.06
N LEU A 68 -1.32 -0.16 7.90
CA LEU A 68 -0.42 -1.11 7.26
C LEU A 68 -0.06 -2.20 8.27
N ILE A 69 -0.33 -3.45 7.91
CA ILE A 69 -0.07 -4.64 8.72
C ILE A 69 0.92 -5.53 7.98
N ALA A 70 2.07 -5.82 8.58
CA ALA A 70 3.07 -6.70 7.99
C ALA A 70 4.07 -7.24 9.01
N ASP A 71 4.66 -8.39 8.71
CA ASP A 71 5.91 -8.83 9.32
C ASP A 71 7.09 -8.11 8.65
N LEU A 72 7.40 -6.91 9.15
CA LEU A 72 8.39 -6.02 8.54
C LEU A 72 9.81 -6.61 8.53
N TRP A 73 10.16 -7.36 9.58
CA TRP A 73 11.45 -8.04 9.64
C TRP A 73 11.54 -9.14 8.57
N GLY A 74 10.45 -9.88 8.36
CA GLY A 74 10.35 -10.86 7.29
C GLY A 74 10.43 -10.25 5.89
N VAL A 75 9.71 -9.16 5.65
CA VAL A 75 9.77 -8.40 4.39
C VAL A 75 11.19 -7.94 4.09
N ALA A 76 11.91 -7.44 5.11
CA ALA A 76 13.29 -6.96 5.00
C ALA A 76 14.31 -8.03 4.55
N LYS A 77 13.95 -9.32 4.59
CA LYS A 77 14.84 -10.40 4.12
C LYS A 77 15.02 -10.44 2.60
N LYS A 78 14.01 -9.97 1.85
CA LYS A 78 14.01 -9.98 0.38
C LYS A 78 13.81 -8.61 -0.25
N HIS A 79 13.26 -7.67 0.50
CA HIS A 79 12.91 -6.35 0.00
C HIS A 79 13.56 -5.28 0.86
N ASN A 80 13.99 -4.17 0.25
CA ASN A 80 14.27 -2.97 1.02
C ASN A 80 12.93 -2.39 1.52
N GLN A 81 12.58 -2.73 2.76
CA GLN A 81 11.32 -2.34 3.39
C GLN A 81 11.04 -0.83 3.26
N THR A 82 12.05 0.00 3.53
CA THR A 82 11.90 1.46 3.55
C THR A 82 11.63 1.99 2.16
N GLU A 83 12.40 1.56 1.16
CA GLU A 83 12.19 1.95 -0.24
C GLU A 83 10.82 1.47 -0.73
N LEU A 84 10.45 0.22 -0.46
CA LEU A 84 9.16 -0.34 -0.87
C LEU A 84 7.98 0.47 -0.32
N ILE A 85 7.96 0.74 0.99
CA ILE A 85 6.88 1.52 1.63
C ILE A 85 6.87 2.96 1.08
N ASN A 86 8.04 3.57 0.88
CA ASN A 86 8.14 4.91 0.32
C ASN A 86 7.62 4.99 -1.11
N SER A 87 7.99 4.03 -1.98
CA SER A 87 7.49 3.97 -3.36
C SER A 87 5.98 3.81 -3.41
N ILE A 88 5.39 2.97 -2.56
CA ILE A 88 3.93 2.80 -2.45
C ILE A 88 3.27 4.12 -2.03
N ASN A 89 3.78 4.77 -0.98
CA ASN A 89 3.22 6.02 -0.49
C ASN A 89 3.32 7.16 -1.51
N GLN A 90 4.46 7.28 -2.19
CA GLN A 90 4.65 8.27 -3.26
C GLN A 90 3.68 8.02 -4.40
N LYS A 91 3.59 6.77 -4.88
CA LYS A 91 2.71 6.43 -5.99
C LYS A 91 1.23 6.63 -5.63
N TYR A 92 0.84 6.35 -4.39
CA TYR A 92 -0.49 6.66 -3.87
C TYR A 92 -0.76 8.15 -3.86
N ALA A 93 0.15 8.98 -3.35
CA ALA A 93 -0.02 10.43 -3.31
C ALA A 93 -0.17 11.03 -4.71
N VAL A 94 0.63 10.55 -5.67
CA VAL A 94 0.53 10.94 -7.09
C VAL A 94 -0.84 10.57 -7.66
N ASN A 95 -1.24 9.31 -7.54
CA ASN A 95 -2.51 8.83 -8.09
C ASN A 95 -3.72 9.52 -7.44
N LYS A 96 -3.64 9.81 -6.14
CA LYS A 96 -4.67 10.56 -5.41
C LYS A 96 -4.78 11.99 -5.93
N THR A 97 -3.67 12.69 -6.04
CA THR A 97 -3.63 14.07 -6.58
C THR A 97 -4.19 14.12 -8.00
N LEU A 98 -3.80 13.19 -8.87
CA LEU A 98 -4.29 13.13 -10.24
C LEU A 98 -5.80 12.84 -10.31
N THR A 99 -6.31 11.98 -9.43
CA THR A 99 -7.74 11.67 -9.35
C THR A 99 -8.54 12.88 -8.90
N GLU A 100 -8.07 13.58 -7.87
CA GLU A 100 -8.71 14.80 -7.35
C GLU A 100 -8.70 15.94 -8.39
N VAL A 101 -7.59 16.11 -9.13
CA VAL A 101 -7.49 17.10 -10.23
C VAL A 101 -8.47 16.80 -11.36
N LYS A 102 -8.59 15.51 -11.76
CA LYS A 102 -9.54 15.09 -12.80
C LYS A 102 -10.99 15.33 -12.36
N GLN A 103 -11.33 14.96 -11.11
CA GLN A 103 -12.67 15.15 -10.56
C GLN A 103 -13.07 16.62 -10.46
N ARG A 104 -12.11 17.51 -10.15
CA ARG A 104 -12.36 18.96 -10.05
C ARG A 104 -12.41 19.68 -11.41
N GLY A 105 -12.33 18.97 -12.53
CA GLY A 105 -12.65 19.52 -13.85
C GLY A 105 -11.56 20.41 -14.47
N LEU A 106 -10.29 20.18 -14.17
CA LEU A 106 -9.19 20.89 -14.84
C LEU A 106 -8.93 20.29 -16.24
N GLN A 107 -9.76 20.65 -17.22
CA GLN A 107 -9.50 20.35 -18.64
C GLN A 107 -8.27 21.10 -19.21
N ASN A 108 -7.66 22.05 -18.47
CA ASN A 108 -6.62 22.96 -18.99
C ASN A 108 -5.36 23.14 -18.11
N ALA A 109 -5.11 22.33 -17.08
CA ALA A 109 -3.90 22.49 -16.25
C ALA A 109 -2.80 21.49 -16.61
N ASN A 110 -1.68 21.99 -17.17
CA ASN A 110 -0.43 21.24 -17.30
C ASN A 110 0.14 20.94 -15.90
N VAL A 111 -0.18 19.77 -15.35
CA VAL A 111 0.43 19.31 -14.08
C VAL A 111 1.82 18.75 -14.40
N LYS A 112 2.85 19.56 -14.17
CA LYS A 112 4.25 19.09 -14.23
C LYS A 112 4.60 18.50 -12.87
N LEU A 113 4.63 17.16 -12.76
CA LEU A 113 5.20 16.52 -11.57
C LEU A 113 6.71 16.78 -11.56
N VAL A 114 7.16 17.58 -10.59
CA VAL A 114 8.57 17.70 -10.26
C VAL A 114 8.83 16.75 -9.10
N LEU A 115 9.46 15.61 -9.39
CA LEU A 115 10.07 14.77 -8.37
C LEU A 115 11.49 15.32 -8.17
N GLN A 116 11.79 15.78 -6.95
CA GLN A 116 13.13 16.23 -6.54
C GLN A 116 14.04 15.04 -6.22
#